data_AF-A0A6A6MF28-F1
#
_entry.id   AF-A0A6A6MF28-F1
#
_cell.length_a   1.000
_cell.length_b   1.000
_cell.length_c   1.000
_cell.angle_alpha   90.00
_cell.angle_beta   90.00
_cell.angle_gamma   90.00
#
_symmetry.space_group_name_H-M   'P 1'
#
loop_
_entity.id
_entity.type
_entity.pdbx_description
1 polymer ?
#
loop_
_entity_poly.entity_id
_entity_poly.type
_entity_poly.pdbx_seq_one_letter_code
_entity_poly.pdbx_strand_id
1 'polypeptide(L)'
;MLASTTGTTGSHLRREISEIVFTISNIRDILRHGEKRPVLQKLSIEILTNLALEVDATERIGGTGGVLRELFNIFFRHGAPESPNHVRIAAGEALAMLALESRSNCHRILKLMVLERLVEALEDPLLRVNAARVLRNLCAYSGADCVSRLKGHSFRAYKENKLQEVMVGLAAEVFKFMSSQESSMMFKRTGIKEAELASTIVQILKKHENPSTKVPRIRRFVIELAIWMMRENAENVRIFTDLELEKELEHVLETTAELESFNIFSGTVGLSRHSTTIHSLVETALKLLEERQNHATEQ
;
A
#
# COMPACT_ATOMS: atom_id res chain seq x y z
N MET A 1 20.41 7.40 -14.73
CA MET A 1 19.24 7.70 -15.58
C MET A 1 18.75 9.09 -15.20
N LEU A 2 18.42 9.99 -16.14
CA LEU A 2 18.03 11.37 -15.78
C LEU A 2 16.77 11.44 -14.90
N ALA A 3 15.78 10.59 -15.17
CA ALA A 3 14.53 10.54 -14.41
C ALA A 3 14.73 10.13 -12.93
N SER A 4 15.83 9.44 -12.60
CA SER A 4 16.13 8.97 -11.24
C SER A 4 16.88 10.01 -10.39
N THR A 5 17.16 11.20 -10.92
CA THR A 5 17.79 12.28 -10.15
C THR A 5 16.86 12.70 -9.00
N THR A 6 17.42 12.91 -7.81
CA THR A 6 16.68 13.27 -6.60
C THR A 6 16.58 14.79 -6.45
N GLY A 7 15.78 15.26 -5.49
CA GLY A 7 15.67 16.69 -5.16
C GLY A 7 14.99 17.54 -6.23
N THR A 8 15.15 18.86 -6.12
CA THR A 8 14.51 19.87 -6.98
C THR A 8 14.90 19.72 -8.44
N THR A 9 16.20 19.56 -8.73
CA THR A 9 16.70 19.30 -10.09
C THR A 9 16.08 18.05 -10.69
N GLY A 10 15.95 16.98 -9.90
CA GLY A 10 15.27 15.76 -10.33
C GLY A 10 13.81 15.97 -10.68
N SER A 11 13.08 16.75 -9.88
CA SER A 11 11.69 17.11 -10.16
C SER A 11 11.56 17.86 -11.48
N HIS A 12 12.40 18.87 -11.72
CA HIS A 12 12.42 19.59 -13.00
C HIS A 12 12.69 18.65 -14.18
N LEU A 13 13.72 17.79 -14.10
CA LEU A 13 14.03 16.84 -15.17
C LEU A 13 12.85 15.90 -15.48
N ARG A 14 12.17 15.38 -14.46
CA ARG A 14 11.02 14.49 -14.67
C ARG A 14 9.86 15.21 -15.36
N ARG A 15 9.57 16.47 -14.99
CA ARG A 15 8.53 17.27 -15.63
C ARG A 15 8.84 17.48 -17.11
N GLU A 16 10.03 17.98 -17.43
CA GLU A 16 10.47 18.22 -18.80
C GLU A 16 10.43 16.95 -19.67
N ILE A 17 10.93 15.82 -19.14
CA ILE A 17 10.92 14.54 -19.88
C ILE A 17 9.48 14.06 -20.14
N SER A 18 8.58 14.22 -19.15
CA SER A 18 7.17 13.82 -19.26
C SER A 18 6.33 14.71 -20.19
N GLU A 19 6.83 15.91 -20.49
CA GLU A 19 6.19 16.88 -21.40
C GLU A 19 6.47 16.63 -22.88
N ILE A 20 7.54 15.89 -23.17
CA ILE A 20 7.85 15.48 -24.54
C ILE A 20 6.76 14.53 -25.05
N VAL A 21 6.03 14.98 -26.08
CA VAL A 21 4.80 14.39 -26.63
C VAL A 21 4.89 12.87 -26.86
N PHE A 22 6.01 12.38 -27.39
CA PHE A 22 6.16 10.98 -27.78
C PHE A 22 6.81 10.09 -26.73
N THR A 23 7.30 10.64 -25.60
CA THR A 23 8.06 9.87 -24.60
C THR A 23 7.26 8.66 -24.10
N ILE A 24 6.03 8.89 -23.65
CA ILE A 24 5.21 7.84 -23.01
C ILE A 24 4.74 6.81 -24.05
N SER A 25 4.36 7.25 -25.26
CA SER A 25 3.95 6.33 -26.33
C SER A 25 5.10 5.45 -26.82
N ASN A 26 6.29 6.03 -26.97
CA ASN A 26 7.49 5.28 -27.38
C ASN A 26 7.87 4.24 -26.31
N ILE A 27 7.80 4.63 -25.04
CA ILE A 27 8.01 3.70 -23.92
C ILE A 27 6.97 2.57 -23.93
N ARG A 28 5.68 2.88 -24.13
CA ARG A 28 4.62 1.87 -24.25
C ARG A 28 4.94 0.84 -25.34
N ASP A 29 5.44 1.28 -26.48
CA ASP A 29 5.73 0.38 -27.60
C ASP A 29 6.92 -0.54 -27.25
N ILE A 30 7.90 -0.05 -26.47
CA ILE A 30 8.94 -0.90 -25.86
C ILE A 30 8.32 -1.89 -24.85
N LEU A 31 7.37 -1.48 -24.02
CA LEU A 31 6.68 -2.40 -23.10
C LEU A 31 5.99 -3.52 -23.88
N ARG A 32 5.30 -3.18 -24.97
CA ARG A 32 4.54 -4.15 -25.79
C ARG A 32 5.43 -5.12 -26.55
N HIS A 33 6.55 -4.65 -27.12
CA HIS A 33 7.37 -5.43 -28.06
C HIS A 33 8.76 -5.83 -27.51
N GLY A 34 9.10 -5.40 -26.29
CA GLY A 34 10.41 -5.56 -25.68
C GLY A 34 10.68 -6.90 -25.01
N GLU A 35 9.86 -7.93 -25.22
CA GLU A 35 10.01 -9.23 -24.55
C GLU A 35 11.37 -9.89 -24.82
N LYS A 36 11.86 -9.81 -26.06
CA LYS A 36 13.20 -10.30 -26.43
C LYS A 36 14.34 -9.39 -25.97
N ARG A 37 14.03 -8.27 -25.31
CA ARG A 37 14.98 -7.28 -24.78
C ARG A 37 14.61 -6.88 -23.35
N PRO A 38 14.67 -7.82 -22.40
CA PRO A 38 14.18 -7.62 -21.04
C PRO A 38 14.85 -6.47 -20.30
N VAL A 39 16.15 -6.24 -20.54
CA VAL A 39 16.89 -5.11 -19.96
C VAL A 39 16.30 -3.78 -20.41
N LEU A 40 15.99 -3.64 -21.70
CA LEU A 40 15.37 -2.44 -22.25
C LEU A 40 13.94 -2.27 -21.71
N GLN A 41 13.17 -3.36 -21.65
CA GLN A 41 11.82 -3.34 -21.09
C GLN A 41 11.83 -2.91 -19.61
N LYS A 42 12.76 -3.42 -18.80
CA LYS A 42 12.95 -3.01 -17.40
C LYS A 42 13.28 -1.53 -17.28
N LEU A 43 14.27 -1.04 -18.05
CA LEU A 43 14.66 0.36 -18.03
C LEU A 43 13.51 1.29 -18.43
N SER A 44 12.71 0.88 -19.41
CA SER A 44 11.50 1.61 -19.81
C SER A 44 10.46 1.69 -18.70
N ILE A 45 10.25 0.58 -17.96
CA ILE A 45 9.38 0.59 -16.78
C ILE A 45 9.93 1.50 -15.68
N GLU A 46 11.24 1.42 -15.40
CA GLU A 46 11.89 2.29 -14.41
C GLU A 46 11.80 3.77 -14.78
N ILE A 47 11.88 4.12 -16.07
CA ILE A 47 11.63 5.49 -16.51
C ILE A 47 10.20 5.90 -16.14
N LEU A 48 9.18 5.09 -16.46
CA LEU A 48 7.80 5.40 -16.07
C LEU A 48 7.63 5.54 -14.55
N THR A 49 8.19 4.62 -13.77
CA THR A 49 8.12 4.66 -12.31
C THR A 49 8.75 5.94 -11.75
N ASN A 50 9.90 6.34 -12.29
CA ASN A 50 10.56 7.56 -11.86
C ASN A 50 9.77 8.80 -12.30
N LEU A 51 9.29 8.87 -13.55
CA LEU A 51 8.47 9.99 -14.01
C LEU A 51 7.20 10.16 -13.16
N ALA A 52 6.57 9.05 -12.77
CA ALA A 52 5.38 9.05 -11.91
C ALA A 52 5.60 9.64 -10.51
N LEU A 53 6.84 9.93 -10.10
CA LEU A 53 7.09 10.75 -8.91
C LEU A 53 6.48 12.16 -9.00
N GLU A 54 6.20 12.65 -10.22
CA GLU A 54 5.46 13.90 -10.44
C GLU A 54 3.99 13.60 -10.71
N VAL A 55 3.09 14.34 -10.06
CA VAL A 55 1.63 14.13 -10.15
C VAL A 55 1.13 14.25 -11.60
N ASP A 56 1.56 15.29 -12.32
CA ASP A 56 1.14 15.50 -13.72
C ASP A 56 1.64 14.39 -14.64
N ALA A 57 2.84 13.88 -14.40
CA ALA A 57 3.38 12.76 -15.16
C ALA A 57 2.62 11.47 -14.85
N THR A 58 2.25 11.22 -13.59
CA THR A 58 1.38 10.09 -13.19
C THR A 58 0.06 10.09 -13.95
N GLU A 59 -0.58 11.25 -14.08
CA GLU A 59 -1.82 11.38 -14.86
C GLU A 59 -1.61 11.17 -16.36
N ARG A 60 -0.55 11.76 -16.93
CA ARG A 60 -0.22 11.58 -18.36
C ARG A 60 0.08 10.13 -18.70
N ILE A 61 0.84 9.44 -17.85
CA ILE A 61 1.22 8.03 -18.04
C ILE A 61 -0.03 7.14 -18.01
N GLY A 62 -0.86 7.27 -16.98
CA GLY A 62 -2.07 6.46 -16.87
C GLY A 62 -3.16 6.84 -17.88
N GLY A 63 -3.22 8.10 -18.31
CA GLY A 63 -4.11 8.57 -19.38
C GLY A 63 -3.67 8.15 -20.78
N THR A 64 -2.39 7.79 -20.98
CA THR A 64 -1.88 7.31 -22.27
C THR A 64 -2.39 5.91 -22.57
N GLY A 65 -3.12 5.78 -23.68
CA GLY A 65 -3.76 4.54 -24.09
C GLY A 65 -2.81 3.34 -24.14
N GLY A 66 -3.14 2.29 -23.39
CA GLY A 66 -2.46 1.00 -23.40
C GLY A 66 -1.35 0.83 -22.37
N VAL A 67 -0.81 1.89 -21.75
CA VAL A 67 0.33 1.78 -20.80
C VAL A 67 0.00 0.87 -19.61
N LEU A 68 -1.10 1.16 -18.90
CA LEU A 68 -1.54 0.36 -17.75
C LEU A 68 -1.78 -1.10 -18.13
N ARG A 69 -2.38 -1.35 -19.31
CA ARG A 69 -2.62 -2.70 -19.83
C ARG A 69 -1.32 -3.45 -20.09
N GLU A 70 -0.34 -2.82 -20.75
CA GLU A 70 0.95 -3.48 -21.00
C GLU A 70 1.71 -3.76 -19.70
N LEU A 71 1.67 -2.85 -18.72
CA LEU A 71 2.26 -3.08 -17.40
C LEU A 71 1.62 -4.29 -16.70
N PHE A 72 0.29 -4.45 -16.73
CA PHE A 72 -0.36 -5.64 -16.20
C PHE A 72 -0.05 -6.92 -16.99
N ASN A 73 0.05 -6.83 -18.33
CA ASN A 73 0.47 -7.97 -19.17
C ASN A 73 1.87 -8.46 -18.78
N ILE A 74 2.78 -7.54 -18.48
CA ILE A 74 4.13 -7.87 -18.00
C ILE A 74 4.08 -8.42 -16.58
N PHE A 75 3.40 -7.75 -15.65
CA PHE A 75 3.33 -8.13 -14.24
C PHE A 75 2.82 -9.57 -14.05
N PHE A 76 1.74 -9.91 -14.74
CA PHE A 76 1.10 -11.23 -14.67
C PHE A 76 1.63 -12.24 -15.70
N ARG A 77 2.76 -12.00 -16.35
CA ARG A 77 3.29 -12.94 -17.34
C ARG A 77 3.73 -14.24 -16.64
N HIS A 78 3.22 -15.39 -17.09
CA HIS A 78 3.62 -16.73 -16.63
C HIS A 78 4.32 -17.47 -17.78
N GLY A 79 5.26 -18.37 -17.46
CA GLY A 79 5.60 -19.48 -18.36
C GLY A 79 6.78 -19.34 -19.33
N ALA A 80 7.70 -18.39 -19.17
CA ALA A 80 8.99 -18.45 -19.88
C ALA A 80 10.12 -18.79 -18.88
N PRO A 81 10.93 -19.84 -19.11
CA PRO A 81 12.14 -20.12 -18.31
C PRO A 81 13.11 -18.93 -18.25
N GLU A 82 13.01 -18.02 -19.24
CA GLU A 82 13.79 -16.79 -19.35
C GLU A 82 13.01 -15.52 -18.98
N SER A 83 11.76 -15.63 -18.48
CA SER A 83 11.01 -14.45 -18.03
C SER A 83 11.78 -13.84 -16.87
N PRO A 84 12.36 -12.64 -17.01
CA PRO A 84 13.20 -12.13 -15.96
C PRO A 84 12.28 -11.60 -14.87
N ASN A 85 12.28 -12.32 -13.73
CA ASN A 85 11.53 -11.95 -12.53
C ASN A 85 11.65 -10.45 -12.18
N HIS A 86 12.81 -9.84 -12.47
CA HIS A 86 13.04 -8.41 -12.27
C HIS A 86 12.16 -7.48 -13.11
N VAL A 87 11.76 -7.87 -14.33
CA VAL A 87 10.86 -7.06 -15.18
C VAL A 87 9.43 -7.10 -14.64
N ARG A 88 8.99 -8.28 -14.19
CA ARG A 88 7.67 -8.47 -13.54
C ARG A 88 7.59 -7.64 -12.26
N ILE A 89 8.62 -7.71 -11.41
CA ILE A 89 8.71 -6.90 -10.19
C ILE A 89 8.64 -5.40 -10.53
N ALA A 90 9.45 -4.93 -11.49
CA ALA A 90 9.44 -3.52 -11.90
C ALA A 90 8.06 -3.08 -12.40
N ALA A 91 7.36 -3.92 -13.17
CA ALA A 91 6.00 -3.60 -13.64
C ALA A 91 5.01 -3.46 -12.47
N GLY A 92 5.10 -4.34 -11.47
CA GLY A 92 4.29 -4.23 -10.26
C GLY A 92 4.59 -2.97 -9.44
N GLU A 93 5.86 -2.55 -9.36
CA GLU A 93 6.25 -1.30 -8.70
C GLU A 93 5.72 -0.07 -9.45
N ALA A 94 5.82 -0.06 -10.79
CA ALA A 94 5.25 0.99 -11.63
C ALA A 94 3.73 1.10 -11.46
N LEU A 95 3.03 -0.03 -11.43
CA LEU A 95 1.58 -0.07 -11.21
C LEU A 95 1.19 0.47 -9.82
N ALA A 96 1.94 0.08 -8.78
CA ALA A 96 1.71 0.60 -7.44
C ALA A 96 1.93 2.13 -7.38
N MET A 97 3.00 2.61 -8.02
CA MET A 97 3.33 4.03 -8.12
C MET A 97 2.23 4.82 -8.85
N LEU A 98 1.78 4.34 -10.02
CA LEU A 98 0.74 5.00 -10.82
C LEU A 98 -0.64 5.02 -10.15
N ALA A 99 -0.93 4.06 -9.26
CA ALA A 99 -2.16 4.02 -8.49
C ALA A 99 -2.12 4.90 -7.23
N LEU A 100 -0.93 5.24 -6.73
CA LEU A 100 -0.81 6.04 -5.51
C LEU A 100 -1.30 7.46 -5.77
N GLU A 101 -2.20 7.96 -4.91
CA GLU A 101 -2.73 9.34 -4.94
C GLU A 101 -3.45 9.75 -6.23
N SER A 102 -3.72 8.80 -7.15
CA SER A 102 -4.41 9.05 -8.41
C SER A 102 -5.74 8.29 -8.49
N ARG A 103 -6.85 8.99 -8.19
CA ARG A 103 -8.21 8.43 -8.30
C ARG A 103 -8.55 8.04 -9.75
N SER A 104 -8.13 8.86 -10.70
CA SER A 104 -8.33 8.64 -12.15
C SER A 104 -7.59 7.39 -12.62
N ASN A 105 -6.33 7.18 -12.22
CA ASN A 105 -5.60 5.95 -12.56
C ASN A 105 -6.21 4.74 -11.89
N CYS A 106 -6.62 4.84 -10.62
CA CYS A 106 -7.31 3.75 -9.96
C CYS A 106 -8.60 3.34 -10.69
N HIS A 107 -9.41 4.32 -11.13
CA HIS A 107 -10.59 4.07 -11.96
C HIS A 107 -10.24 3.41 -13.30
N ARG A 108 -9.19 3.89 -13.98
CA ARG A 108 -8.68 3.29 -15.22
C ARG A 108 -8.23 1.84 -15.01
N ILE A 109 -7.57 1.54 -13.89
CA ILE A 109 -7.13 0.19 -13.52
C ILE A 109 -8.34 -0.72 -13.25
N LEU A 110 -9.33 -0.27 -12.50
CA LEU A 110 -10.54 -1.06 -12.22
C LEU A 110 -11.30 -1.43 -13.49
N LYS A 111 -11.34 -0.53 -14.48
CA LYS A 111 -11.92 -0.79 -15.81
C LYS A 111 -11.19 -1.87 -16.61
N LEU A 112 -9.94 -2.19 -16.28
CA LEU A 112 -9.21 -3.30 -16.90
C LEU A 112 -9.62 -4.68 -16.35
N MET A 113 -10.49 -4.74 -15.35
CA MET A 113 -10.99 -5.98 -14.74
C MET A 113 -9.88 -6.91 -14.23
N VAL A 114 -8.80 -6.32 -13.70
CA VAL A 114 -7.61 -7.05 -13.21
C VAL A 114 -7.68 -7.44 -11.73
N LEU A 115 -8.78 -7.12 -11.04
CA LEU A 115 -8.85 -7.23 -9.58
C LEU A 115 -8.74 -8.68 -9.09
N GLU A 116 -9.46 -9.62 -9.70
CA GLU A 116 -9.39 -11.04 -9.33
C GLU A 116 -7.96 -11.58 -9.52
N ARG A 117 -7.31 -11.24 -10.63
CA ARG A 117 -5.91 -11.60 -10.90
C ARG A 117 -4.92 -10.98 -9.91
N LEU A 118 -5.20 -9.77 -9.42
CA LEU A 118 -4.42 -9.14 -8.35
C LEU A 118 -4.58 -9.90 -7.03
N VAL A 119 -5.78 -10.36 -6.72
CA VAL A 119 -6.03 -11.17 -5.53
C VAL A 119 -5.35 -12.55 -5.64
N GLU A 120 -5.45 -13.22 -6.78
CA GLU A 120 -4.72 -14.47 -7.06
C GLU A 120 -3.20 -14.28 -6.91
N ALA A 121 -2.68 -13.14 -7.38
CA ALA A 121 -1.25 -12.80 -7.27
C ALA A 121 -0.77 -12.58 -5.83
N LEU A 122 -1.66 -12.49 -4.82
CA LEU A 122 -1.27 -12.49 -3.41
C LEU A 122 -0.69 -13.84 -2.96
N GLU A 123 -1.02 -14.93 -3.66
CA GLU A 123 -0.51 -16.27 -3.38
C GLU A 123 0.81 -16.56 -4.09
N ASP A 124 1.20 -15.77 -5.11
CA ASP A 124 2.49 -15.89 -5.80
C ASP A 124 3.60 -15.19 -5.00
N PRO A 125 4.61 -15.91 -4.48
CA PRO A 125 5.70 -15.32 -3.69
C PRO A 125 6.44 -14.17 -4.39
N LEU A 126 6.50 -14.20 -5.72
CA LEU A 126 7.16 -13.19 -6.54
C LEU A 126 6.33 -11.91 -6.67
N LEU A 127 5.00 -12.03 -6.75
CA LEU A 127 4.11 -10.91 -7.08
C LEU A 127 3.43 -10.29 -5.86
N ARG A 128 3.20 -11.08 -4.80
CA ARG A 128 2.36 -10.74 -3.66
C ARG A 128 2.60 -9.38 -3.04
N VAL A 129 3.87 -8.95 -2.91
CA VAL A 129 4.20 -7.63 -2.34
C VAL A 129 3.66 -6.50 -3.23
N ASN A 130 3.86 -6.59 -4.54
CA ASN A 130 3.41 -5.56 -5.47
C ASN A 130 1.91 -5.65 -5.73
N ALA A 131 1.34 -6.85 -5.77
CA ALA A 131 -0.10 -7.06 -5.84
C ALA A 131 -0.81 -6.39 -4.65
N ALA A 132 -0.32 -6.64 -3.43
CA ALA A 132 -0.86 -6.02 -2.22
C ALA A 132 -0.73 -4.49 -2.23
N ARG A 133 0.37 -3.93 -2.76
CA ARG A 133 0.55 -2.47 -2.89
C ARG A 133 -0.46 -1.86 -3.85
N VAL A 134 -0.65 -2.48 -5.01
CA VAL A 134 -1.64 -2.03 -6.00
C VAL A 134 -3.04 -2.09 -5.39
N LEU A 135 -3.42 -3.23 -4.79
CA LEU A 135 -4.72 -3.39 -4.13
C LEU A 135 -4.95 -2.34 -3.04
N ARG A 136 -3.95 -2.08 -2.18
CA ARG A 136 -4.03 -1.08 -1.13
C ARG A 136 -4.32 0.30 -1.71
N ASN A 137 -3.59 0.68 -2.75
CA ASN A 137 -3.79 1.98 -3.40
C ASN A 137 -5.16 2.07 -4.08
N LEU A 138 -5.62 0.99 -4.73
CA LEU A 138 -6.97 0.93 -5.29
C LEU A 138 -8.05 1.11 -4.20
N CYS A 139 -7.91 0.51 -3.03
CA CYS A 139 -8.81 0.72 -1.90
C CYS A 139 -8.77 2.18 -1.42
N ALA A 140 -7.58 2.74 -1.25
CA ALA A 140 -7.39 4.09 -0.71
C ALA A 140 -7.94 5.19 -1.62
N TYR A 141 -7.84 5.02 -2.95
CA TYR A 141 -8.15 6.07 -3.91
C TYR A 141 -9.35 5.78 -4.83
N SER A 142 -9.93 4.57 -4.79
CA SER A 142 -11.23 4.27 -5.45
C SER A 142 -12.40 4.14 -4.48
N GLY A 143 -12.14 4.08 -3.18
CA GLY A 143 -13.18 3.94 -2.16
C GLY A 143 -13.96 2.62 -2.25
N ALA A 144 -15.28 2.70 -2.01
CA ALA A 144 -16.16 1.54 -1.84
C ALA A 144 -16.24 0.61 -3.07
N ASP A 145 -16.00 1.13 -4.28
CA ASP A 145 -16.07 0.34 -5.53
C ASP A 145 -15.00 -0.76 -5.58
N CYS A 146 -13.80 -0.47 -5.07
CA CYS A 146 -12.73 -1.47 -4.96
C CYS A 146 -13.02 -2.42 -3.79
N VAL A 147 -13.35 -1.86 -2.63
CA VAL A 147 -13.53 -2.66 -1.41
C VAL A 147 -14.67 -3.66 -1.54
N SER A 148 -15.81 -3.26 -2.12
CA SER A 148 -16.95 -4.15 -2.34
C SER A 148 -16.60 -5.44 -3.08
N ARG A 149 -15.64 -5.37 -4.02
CA ARG A 149 -15.16 -6.51 -4.81
C ARG A 149 -14.08 -7.32 -4.10
N LEU A 150 -13.41 -6.73 -3.10
CA LEU A 150 -12.44 -7.42 -2.24
C LEU A 150 -13.09 -8.07 -1.02
N LYS A 151 -14.33 -7.71 -0.68
CA LYS A 151 -15.10 -8.32 0.42
C LYS A 151 -15.12 -9.84 0.25
N GLY A 152 -14.66 -10.55 1.29
CA GLY A 152 -14.64 -12.02 1.33
C GLY A 152 -13.28 -12.68 1.07
N HIS A 153 -12.23 -11.91 0.74
CA HIS A 153 -10.86 -12.42 0.68
C HIS A 153 -10.17 -12.30 2.05
N SER A 154 -9.42 -13.33 2.42
CA SER A 154 -8.65 -13.35 3.67
C SER A 154 -7.29 -12.69 3.45
N PHE A 155 -7.03 -11.60 4.17
CA PHE A 155 -5.71 -10.99 4.22
C PHE A 155 -4.95 -11.60 5.39
N ARG A 156 -4.23 -12.70 5.14
CA ARG A 156 -3.42 -13.35 6.18
C ARG A 156 -2.24 -12.47 6.59
N ALA A 157 -1.90 -12.51 7.88
CA ALA A 157 -0.67 -11.90 8.38
C ALA A 157 0.53 -12.79 8.01
N TYR A 158 1.50 -12.23 7.30
CA TYR A 158 2.73 -12.93 6.91
C TYR A 158 3.89 -12.52 7.81
N LYS A 159 4.86 -13.43 8.00
CA LYS A 159 6.06 -13.18 8.86
C LYS A 159 7.17 -12.39 8.16
N GLU A 160 7.09 -12.20 6.85
CA GLU A 160 8.10 -11.47 6.09
C GLU A 160 7.91 -9.95 6.24
N ASN A 161 8.91 -9.23 6.76
CA ASN A 161 8.79 -7.81 7.12
C ASN A 161 8.11 -6.94 6.04
N LYS A 162 8.57 -7.01 4.79
CA LYS A 162 8.02 -6.19 3.69
C LYS A 162 6.57 -6.58 3.37
N LEU A 163 6.30 -7.87 3.25
CA LEU A 163 4.96 -8.36 2.96
C LEU A 163 4.00 -8.05 4.12
N GLN A 164 4.46 -8.18 5.36
CA GLN A 164 3.72 -7.83 6.57
C GLN A 164 3.29 -6.35 6.53
N GLU A 165 4.22 -5.43 6.23
CA GLU A 165 3.90 -4.01 6.06
C GLU A 165 2.78 -3.80 5.04
N VAL A 166 2.93 -4.35 3.84
CA VAL A 166 1.95 -4.10 2.78
C VAL A 166 0.59 -4.77 3.09
N MET A 167 0.58 -5.99 3.63
CA MET A 167 -0.65 -6.71 3.94
C MET A 167 -1.41 -6.08 5.09
N VAL A 168 -0.72 -5.61 6.14
CA VAL A 168 -1.37 -4.84 7.22
C VAL A 168 -1.94 -3.53 6.66
N GLY A 169 -1.20 -2.84 5.80
CA GLY A 169 -1.70 -1.62 5.15
C GLY A 169 -2.90 -1.87 4.23
N LEU A 170 -2.94 -2.99 3.51
CA LEU A 170 -4.09 -3.41 2.71
C LEU A 170 -5.28 -3.75 3.60
N ALA A 171 -5.06 -4.51 4.67
CA ALA A 171 -6.09 -4.85 5.64
C ALA A 171 -6.70 -3.59 6.24
N ALA A 172 -5.90 -2.65 6.74
CA ALA A 172 -6.37 -1.38 7.29
C ALA A 172 -7.29 -0.62 6.33
N GLU A 173 -6.92 -0.54 5.04
CA GLU A 173 -7.74 0.16 4.06
C GLU A 173 -9.01 -0.60 3.68
N VAL A 174 -8.99 -1.93 3.63
CA VAL A 174 -10.20 -2.73 3.37
C VAL A 174 -11.18 -2.64 4.54
N PHE A 175 -10.67 -2.83 5.76
CA PHE A 175 -11.47 -2.81 6.98
C PHE A 175 -12.16 -1.46 7.19
N LYS A 176 -11.51 -0.35 6.85
CA LYS A 176 -12.09 1.01 6.90
C LYS A 176 -13.45 1.16 6.19
N PHE A 177 -13.77 0.32 5.20
CA PHE A 177 -15.05 0.33 4.49
C PHE A 177 -15.94 -0.90 4.79
N MET A 178 -15.58 -1.71 5.78
CA MET A 178 -16.39 -2.81 6.30
C MET A 178 -17.20 -2.35 7.52
N SER A 179 -18.45 -2.79 7.59
CA SER A 179 -19.23 -2.69 8.83
C SER A 179 -18.76 -3.71 9.86
N SER A 180 -19.11 -3.49 11.14
CA SER A 180 -18.88 -4.45 12.23
C SER A 180 -19.48 -5.85 11.94
N GLN A 181 -20.62 -5.91 11.25
CA GLN A 181 -21.23 -7.17 10.85
C GLN A 181 -20.41 -7.88 9.75
N GLU A 182 -19.94 -7.12 8.75
CA GLU A 182 -19.12 -7.66 7.66
C GLU A 182 -17.78 -8.18 8.15
N SER A 183 -17.13 -7.46 9.06
CA SER A 183 -15.88 -7.91 9.66
C SER A 183 -16.07 -9.15 10.53
N SER A 184 -17.12 -9.20 11.36
CA SER A 184 -17.42 -10.38 12.17
C SER A 184 -17.63 -11.63 11.31
N MET A 185 -18.35 -11.50 10.17
CA MET A 185 -18.50 -12.59 9.21
C MET A 185 -17.17 -13.00 8.57
N MET A 186 -16.28 -12.04 8.28
CA MET A 186 -14.95 -12.31 7.75
C MET A 186 -14.09 -13.08 8.75
N PHE A 187 -14.03 -12.66 10.01
CA PHE A 187 -13.30 -13.37 11.07
C PHE A 187 -13.82 -14.80 11.24
N LYS A 188 -15.15 -15.00 11.27
CA LYS A 188 -15.77 -16.33 11.32
C LYS A 188 -15.40 -17.21 10.13
N ARG A 189 -15.44 -16.67 8.91
CA ARG A 189 -15.11 -17.40 7.67
C ARG A 189 -13.63 -17.79 7.60
N THR A 190 -12.75 -16.92 8.08
CA THR A 190 -11.30 -17.12 8.02
C THR A 190 -10.76 -17.95 9.19
N GLY A 191 -11.54 -18.07 10.27
CA GLY A 191 -11.12 -18.72 11.50
C GLY A 191 -10.13 -17.89 12.34
N ILE A 192 -9.85 -16.65 11.93
CA ILE A 192 -8.95 -15.75 12.67
C ILE A 192 -9.73 -15.15 13.83
N LYS A 193 -9.18 -15.23 15.05
CA LYS A 193 -9.77 -14.57 16.21
C LYS A 193 -9.34 -13.11 16.26
N GLU A 194 -10.26 -12.21 16.60
CA GLU A 194 -9.95 -10.79 16.78
C GLU A 194 -8.84 -10.58 17.82
N ALA A 195 -8.85 -11.35 18.92
CA ALA A 195 -7.79 -11.33 19.93
C ALA A 195 -6.41 -11.73 19.41
N GLU A 196 -6.33 -12.68 18.47
CA GLU A 196 -5.06 -13.08 17.84
C GLU A 196 -4.51 -11.96 16.95
N LEU A 197 -5.40 -11.27 16.23
CA LEU A 197 -5.03 -10.10 15.43
C LEU A 197 -4.57 -8.94 16.33
N ALA A 198 -5.30 -8.65 17.41
CA ALA A 198 -4.92 -7.62 18.38
C ALA A 198 -3.56 -7.91 19.02
N SER A 199 -3.31 -9.16 19.43
CA SER A 199 -2.01 -9.59 19.94
C SER A 199 -0.89 -9.39 18.89
N THR A 200 -1.16 -9.73 17.63
CA THR A 200 -0.20 -9.54 16.53
C THR A 200 0.11 -8.05 16.31
N ILE A 201 -0.90 -7.17 16.37
CA ILE A 201 -0.73 -5.71 16.25
C ILE A 201 0.23 -5.19 17.32
N VAL A 202 -0.01 -5.53 18.59
CA VAL A 202 0.86 -5.12 19.71
C VAL A 202 2.27 -5.68 19.56
N GLN A 203 2.41 -6.95 19.15
CA GLN A 203 3.72 -7.55 18.90
C GLN A 203 4.49 -6.89 17.76
N ILE A 204 3.81 -6.39 16.73
CA ILE A 204 4.46 -5.65 15.64
C ILE A 204 4.99 -4.32 16.16
N LEU A 205 4.24 -3.58 16.98
CA LEU A 205 4.73 -2.34 17.60
C LEU A 205 5.96 -2.60 18.48
N LYS A 206 5.90 -3.63 19.35
CA LYS A 206 7.04 -4.08 20.17
C LYS A 206 8.25 -4.48 19.36
N LYS A 207 8.07 -5.12 18.21
CA LYS A 207 9.18 -5.49 17.31
C LYS A 207 9.79 -4.27 16.62
N HIS A 208 8.99 -3.21 16.44
CA HIS A 208 9.34 -2.01 15.70
C HIS A 208 9.38 -0.79 16.64
N GLU A 209 10.06 -0.91 17.78
CA GLU A 209 10.25 0.16 18.76
C GLU A 209 10.76 1.47 18.12
N ASN A 210 11.56 1.35 17.05
CA ASN A 210 12.08 2.48 16.29
C ASN A 210 11.65 2.44 14.80
N PRO A 211 11.53 3.60 14.14
CA PRO A 211 11.22 3.68 12.71
C PRO A 211 12.23 2.88 11.88
N SER A 212 11.73 2.12 10.89
CA SER A 212 12.58 1.29 10.04
C SER A 212 12.55 1.76 8.59
N THR A 213 13.73 2.00 8.00
CA THR A 213 13.84 2.30 6.56
C THR A 213 13.41 1.14 5.66
N LYS A 214 13.38 -0.10 6.18
CA LYS A 214 12.95 -1.29 5.43
C LYS A 214 11.43 -1.39 5.31
N VAL A 215 10.72 -0.93 6.35
CA VAL A 215 9.25 -0.99 6.47
C VAL A 215 8.70 0.30 7.09
N PRO A 216 8.92 1.47 6.45
CA PRO A 216 8.70 2.78 7.05
C PRO A 216 7.25 3.09 7.43
N ARG A 217 6.28 2.30 6.96
CA ARG A 217 4.84 2.52 7.23
C ARG A 217 4.24 1.48 8.16
N ILE A 218 5.03 0.50 8.65
CA ILE A 218 4.49 -0.61 9.43
C ILE A 218 3.74 -0.11 10.67
N ARG A 219 4.34 0.77 11.47
CA ARG A 219 3.71 1.31 12.68
C ARG A 219 2.43 2.05 12.38
N ARG A 220 2.45 2.95 11.38
CA ARG A 220 1.24 3.65 10.91
C ARG A 220 0.12 2.65 10.60
N PHE A 221 0.38 1.67 9.74
CA PHE A 221 -0.67 0.76 9.27
C PHE A 221 -1.23 -0.11 10.40
N VAL A 222 -0.38 -0.49 11.35
CA VAL A 222 -0.78 -1.25 12.54
C VAL A 222 -1.68 -0.41 13.45
N ILE A 223 -1.35 0.87 13.65
CA ILE A 223 -2.16 1.82 14.43
C ILE A 223 -3.49 2.10 13.72
N GLU A 224 -3.49 2.31 12.40
CA GLU A 224 -4.72 2.48 11.61
C GLU A 224 -5.65 1.27 11.75
N LEU A 225 -5.09 0.06 11.72
CA LEU A 225 -5.85 -1.18 11.91
C LEU A 225 -6.40 -1.30 13.35
N ALA A 226 -5.60 -0.95 14.36
CA ALA A 226 -6.04 -0.95 15.76
C ALA A 226 -7.19 0.03 16.01
N ILE A 227 -7.09 1.26 15.49
CA ILE A 227 -8.16 2.26 15.55
C ILE A 227 -9.45 1.69 14.96
N TRP A 228 -9.37 1.07 13.78
CA TRP A 228 -10.54 0.48 13.16
C TRP A 228 -11.14 -0.63 14.03
N MET A 229 -10.32 -1.53 14.58
CA MET A 229 -10.80 -2.62 15.44
C MET A 229 -11.52 -2.10 16.69
N MET A 230 -11.16 -0.93 17.20
CA MET A 230 -11.73 -0.34 18.42
C MET A 230 -12.98 0.53 18.18
N ARG A 231 -13.11 1.21 17.03
CA ARG A 231 -14.13 2.25 16.76
C ARG A 231 -15.57 1.83 17.07
N GLU A 232 -15.92 0.56 16.87
CA GLU A 232 -17.29 0.05 17.08
C GLU A 232 -17.35 -1.25 17.87
N ASN A 233 -16.26 -1.66 18.54
CA ASN A 233 -16.19 -2.94 19.25
C ASN A 233 -15.54 -2.78 20.62
N ALA A 234 -16.37 -2.75 21.66
CA ALA A 234 -15.93 -2.62 23.06
C ALA A 234 -15.06 -3.79 23.53
N GLU A 235 -15.29 -5.00 22.99
CA GLU A 235 -14.48 -6.16 23.33
C GLU A 235 -13.05 -5.99 22.82
N ASN A 236 -12.88 -5.46 21.61
CA ASN A 236 -11.54 -5.15 21.09
C ASN A 236 -10.82 -4.08 21.90
N VAL A 237 -11.54 -3.06 22.40
CA VAL A 237 -10.95 -2.07 23.32
C VAL A 237 -10.40 -2.78 24.56
N ARG A 238 -11.21 -3.63 25.22
CA ARG A 238 -10.76 -4.39 26.40
C ARG A 238 -9.55 -5.25 26.12
N ILE A 239 -9.57 -5.99 25.00
CA ILE A 239 -8.43 -6.81 24.56
C ILE A 239 -7.18 -5.95 24.39
N PHE A 240 -7.27 -4.77 23.76
CA PHE A 240 -6.11 -3.89 23.57
C PHE A 240 -5.63 -3.26 24.88
N THR A 241 -6.52 -2.94 25.81
CA THR A 241 -6.17 -2.52 27.17
C THR A 241 -5.40 -3.62 27.90
N ASP A 242 -5.90 -4.86 27.89
CA ASP A 242 -5.25 -6.01 28.53
C ASP A 242 -3.88 -6.34 27.90
N LEU A 243 -3.71 -6.06 26.62
CA LEU A 243 -2.44 -6.21 25.90
C LEU A 243 -1.48 -5.03 26.08
N GLU A 244 -1.87 -4.01 26.86
CA GLU A 244 -1.09 -2.80 27.14
C GLU A 244 -0.73 -1.99 25.87
N LEU A 245 -1.66 -1.90 24.91
CA LEU A 245 -1.46 -1.12 23.67
C LEU A 245 -1.07 0.34 23.96
N GLU A 246 -1.61 0.93 25.01
CA GLU A 246 -1.32 2.31 25.45
C GLU A 246 0.19 2.57 25.60
N LYS A 247 0.92 1.67 26.28
CA LYS A 247 2.38 1.81 26.47
C LYS A 247 3.13 1.82 25.14
N GLU A 248 2.71 0.97 24.21
CA GLU A 248 3.32 0.91 22.88
C GLU A 248 3.03 2.17 22.07
N LEU A 249 1.83 2.75 22.21
CA LEU A 249 1.44 3.99 21.56
C LEU A 249 2.24 5.18 22.09
N GLU A 250 2.41 5.29 23.41
CA GLU A 250 3.28 6.29 24.04
C GLU A 250 4.72 6.18 23.55
N HIS A 251 5.25 4.95 23.45
CA HIS A 251 6.59 4.72 22.91
C HIS A 251 6.73 5.16 21.44
N VAL A 252 5.68 5.00 20.63
CA VAL A 252 5.66 5.52 19.26
C VAL A 252 5.70 7.05 19.23
N LEU A 253 5.05 7.74 20.16
CA LEU A 253 5.14 9.21 20.26
C LEU A 253 6.57 9.70 20.55
N GLU A 254 7.28 9.00 21.43
CA GLU A 254 8.66 9.34 21.80
C GLU A 254 9.67 9.03 20.70
N THR A 255 9.40 8.02 19.86
CA THR A 255 10.36 7.51 18.85
C THR A 255 9.97 7.84 17.40
N THR A 256 8.90 8.60 17.18
CA THR A 256 8.44 8.95 15.83
C THR A 256 9.51 9.73 15.06
N ALA A 257 9.64 9.45 13.75
CA ALA A 257 10.57 10.18 12.88
C ALA A 257 9.88 10.66 11.60
N GLU A 258 10.46 11.68 10.97
CA GLU A 258 9.99 12.21 9.68
C GLU A 258 9.92 11.16 8.56
N LEU A 259 10.68 10.08 8.68
CA LEU A 259 10.57 8.91 7.80
C LEU A 259 9.13 8.38 7.75
N GLU A 260 8.41 8.39 8.86
CA GLU A 260 7.03 7.90 8.94
C GLU A 260 6.03 8.94 8.43
N SER A 261 6.46 10.11 7.97
CA SER A 261 5.57 11.12 7.39
C SER A 261 5.29 10.87 5.89
N PHE A 262 6.03 9.98 5.22
CA PHE A 262 5.97 9.84 3.75
C PHE A 262 5.60 8.43 3.24
N ASN A 263 4.88 8.37 2.11
CA ASN A 263 4.59 7.14 1.36
C ASN A 263 5.73 6.77 0.39
N ILE A 264 6.40 7.78 -0.19
CA ILE A 264 7.41 7.62 -1.24
C ILE A 264 8.68 8.41 -0.90
N PHE A 265 9.81 7.80 -1.25
CA PHE A 265 11.14 8.37 -1.16
C PHE A 265 11.85 8.32 -2.50
N SER A 266 12.69 9.32 -2.76
CA SER A 266 13.70 9.34 -3.82
C SER A 266 15.05 9.60 -3.17
N GLY A 267 15.79 8.53 -2.89
CA GLY A 267 16.98 8.59 -2.02
C GLY A 267 16.58 9.03 -0.60
N THR A 268 17.15 10.13 -0.12
CA THR A 268 16.83 10.73 1.18
C THR A 268 15.68 11.75 1.13
N VAL A 269 15.09 11.99 -0.04
CA VAL A 269 14.04 12.99 -0.24
C VAL A 269 12.66 12.33 -0.18
N GLY A 270 11.81 12.76 0.76
CA GLY A 270 10.40 12.36 0.81
C GLY A 270 9.55 13.17 -0.18
N LEU A 271 8.65 12.50 -0.93
CA LEU A 271 7.91 13.12 -2.04
C LEU A 271 6.39 13.17 -1.83
N SER A 272 5.78 12.10 -1.30
CA SER A 272 4.36 12.06 -0.96
C SER A 272 4.21 11.96 0.55
N ARG A 273 3.67 13.01 1.18
CA ARG A 273 3.38 13.02 2.62
C ARG A 273 1.99 12.44 2.86
N HIS A 274 1.85 11.69 3.95
CA HIS A 274 0.54 11.29 4.42
C HIS A 274 -0.27 12.53 4.84
N SER A 275 -1.58 12.52 4.54
CA SER A 275 -2.48 13.59 4.97
C SER A 275 -2.65 13.65 6.48
N THR A 276 -2.49 12.52 7.17
CA THR A 276 -2.62 12.39 8.62
C THR A 276 -1.27 12.04 9.23
N THR A 277 -0.89 12.77 10.27
CA THR A 277 0.34 12.53 11.02
C THR A 277 0.22 11.26 11.86
N ILE A 278 1.34 10.59 12.11
CA ILE A 278 1.35 9.45 13.03
C ILE A 278 0.93 9.86 14.45
N HIS A 279 1.30 11.07 14.88
CA HIS A 279 0.85 11.66 16.14
C HIS A 279 -0.68 11.70 16.26
N SER A 280 -1.38 12.23 15.24
CA SER A 280 -2.85 12.27 15.24
C SER A 280 -3.50 10.89 15.26
N LEU A 281 -2.87 9.90 14.60
CA LEU A 281 -3.33 8.51 14.67
C LEU A 281 -3.18 7.96 16.09
N VAL A 282 -2.03 8.17 16.73
CA VAL A 282 -1.79 7.72 18.11
C VAL A 282 -2.78 8.37 19.09
N GLU A 283 -2.97 9.69 19.03
CA GLU A 283 -3.96 10.38 19.87
C GLU A 283 -5.37 9.83 19.67
N THR A 284 -5.74 9.49 18.43
CA THR A 284 -7.04 8.87 18.15
C THR A 284 -7.15 7.48 18.80
N ALA A 285 -6.09 6.68 18.75
CA ALA A 285 -6.06 5.36 19.37
C ALA A 285 -6.13 5.44 20.90
N LEU A 286 -5.42 6.39 21.52
CA LEU A 286 -5.45 6.62 22.97
C LEU A 286 -6.85 7.04 23.45
N LYS A 287 -7.49 7.98 22.75
CA LYS A 287 -8.87 8.39 23.09
C LYS A 287 -9.87 7.23 23.05
N LEU A 288 -9.72 6.32 22.09
CA LEU A 288 -10.57 5.13 22.01
C LEU A 288 -10.38 4.17 23.19
N LEU A 289 -9.17 4.11 23.77
CA LEU A 289 -8.89 3.33 24.98
C LEU A 289 -9.50 4.00 26.22
N GLU A 290 -9.43 5.34 26.33
CA GLU A 290 -9.96 6.11 27.45
C GLU A 290 -11.50 6.16 27.52
N GLU A 291 -12.16 6.51 26.40
CA GLU A 291 -13.62 6.78 26.34
C GLU A 291 -14.47 5.56 26.75
N ARG A 292 -13.91 4.35 26.61
CA ARG A 292 -14.62 3.08 26.85
C ARG A 292 -14.27 2.44 28.18
N GLN A 293 -13.19 2.87 28.86
CA GLN A 293 -12.91 2.51 30.25
C GLN A 293 -13.92 3.18 31.20
N ASN A 294 -14.25 4.45 30.95
CA ASN A 294 -15.17 5.21 31.80
C ASN A 294 -16.62 4.68 31.79
N HIS A 295 -17.06 4.05 30.70
CA HIS A 295 -18.38 3.42 30.61
C HIS A 295 -18.48 2.05 31.31
N ALA A 296 -17.35 1.40 31.63
CA ALA A 296 -17.33 0.13 32.38
C ALA A 296 -17.36 0.34 33.90
N THR A 297 -17.02 1.55 34.38
CA THR A 297 -17.03 1.92 35.81
C THR A 297 -18.37 2.54 36.27
N GLU A 298 -19.28 2.85 35.33
CA GLU A 298 -20.59 3.46 35.60
C GLU A 298 -21.78 2.48 35.49
N GLN A 299 -21.52 1.17 35.36
CA GLN A 299 -22.53 0.09 35.40
C GLN A 299 -22.27 -0.87 36.55
#